data_AF-A0A925QPG2-F1
#
_entry.id   AF-A0A925QPG2-F1
#
_cell.length_a   1.000
_cell.length_b   1.000
_cell.length_c   1.000
_cell.angle_alpha   90.00
_cell.angle_beta   90.00
_cell.angle_gamma   90.00
#
_symmetry.space_group_name_H-M   'P 1'
#
loop_
_entity.id
_entity.type
_entity.pdbx_description
1 polymer ?
#
loop_
_entity_poly.entity_id
_entity_poly.type
_entity_poly.pdbx_seq_one_letter_code
_entity_poly.pdbx_strand_id
1 'polypeptide(L)' 'MERWRGWWCEQFPLTPLWRSTCARFMPPVPTQQLPGGLLGRFTGAPHEALMRLLVWLSAATVHRGRPGSIELVEAC' A
#
# COMPACT_ATOMS: atom_id res chain seq x y z
N MET A 1 4.13 12.43 -12.51
CA MET A 1 3.92 12.02 -11.10
C MET A 1 2.44 11.94 -10.71
N GLU A 2 1.54 12.67 -11.38
CA GLU A 2 0.10 12.72 -11.02
C GLU A 2 -0.63 11.39 -11.14
N ARG A 3 -0.27 10.54 -12.10
CA ARG A 3 -0.86 9.21 -12.28
C ARG A 3 -0.74 8.31 -11.04
N TRP A 4 0.38 8.41 -10.33
CA TRP A 4 0.58 7.70 -9.06
C TRP A 4 -0.27 8.29 -7.94
N ARG A 5 -0.40 9.62 -7.90
CA ARG A 5 -1.24 10.33 -6.92
C ARG A 5 -2.73 10.03 -7.12
N GLY A 6 -3.19 9.97 -8.37
CA GLY A 6 -4.54 9.56 -8.74
C GLY A 6 -4.81 8.11 -8.34
N TRP A 7 -3.87 7.20 -8.59
CA TRP A 7 -3.98 5.81 -8.14
C TRP A 7 -4.09 5.70 -6.60
N TRP A 8 -3.32 6.48 -5.85
CA TRP A 8 -3.41 6.54 -4.39
C TRP A 8 -4.74 7.10 -3.86
N CYS A 9 -5.36 8.04 -4.58
CA CYS A 9 -6.63 8.63 -4.17
C CYS A 9 -7.85 7.79 -4.61
N GLU A 10 -7.77 7.15 -5.78
CA GLU A 10 -8.92 6.50 -6.41
C GLU A 10 -8.89 4.98 -6.28
N GLN A 11 -7.74 4.34 -6.48
CA GLN A 11 -7.63 2.88 -6.55
C GLN A 11 -7.26 2.27 -5.21
N PHE A 12 -6.31 2.87 -4.50
CA PHE A 12 -5.84 2.36 -3.21
C PHE A 12 -6.96 2.27 -2.16
N PRO A 13 -7.87 3.25 -1.99
CA PRO A 13 -8.94 3.15 -1.01
C PRO A 13 -9.98 2.08 -1.35
N LEU A 14 -10.06 1.68 -2.62
CA LEU A 14 -10.93 0.59 -3.07
C LEU A 14 -10.35 -0.78 -2.71
N THR A 15 -9.05 -0.89 -2.41
CA THR A 15 -8.40 -2.16 -2.09
C THR A 15 -8.94 -2.76 -0.78
N PRO A 16 -9.08 -4.10 -0.70
CA PRO A 16 -9.52 -4.76 0.53
C PRO A 16 -8.54 -4.55 1.69
N LEU A 17 -7.24 -4.39 1.41
CA LEU A 17 -6.23 -4.04 2.41
C LEU A 17 -6.60 -2.73 3.13
N TRP A 18 -6.89 -1.67 2.36
CA TRP A 18 -7.25 -0.39 2.94
C TRP A 18 -8.58 -0.49 3.68
N ARG A 19 -9.63 -1.07 3.10
CA ARG A 19 -10.94 -1.18 3.76
C ARG A 19 -10.88 -1.93 5.11
N SER A 20 -10.03 -2.94 5.21
CA SER A 20 -9.87 -3.73 6.44
C SER A 20 -9.03 -3.03 7.49
N THR A 21 -8.13 -2.12 7.07
CA THR A 21 -7.18 -1.45 7.98
C THR A 21 -7.58 -0.01 8.28
N CYS A 22 -8.38 0.65 7.44
CA CYS A 22 -8.75 2.06 7.61
C CYS A 22 -9.52 2.31 8.91
N ALA A 23 -10.30 1.32 9.37
CA ALA A 23 -10.98 1.36 10.66
C ALA A 23 -10.02 1.48 11.86
N ARG A 24 -8.75 1.05 11.69
CA ARG A 24 -7.71 1.17 12.73
C ARG A 24 -7.06 2.56 12.77
N PHE A 25 -7.26 3.38 11.74
CA PHE A 25 -6.70 4.73 11.67
C PHE A 25 -7.76 5.78 12.04
N MET A 26 -7.95 6.02 13.35
CA MET A 26 -8.72 7.17 13.85
C MET A 26 -7.79 8.32 14.25
N PRO A 27 -8.05 9.58 13.82
CA PRO A 27 -9.10 10.01 12.88
C PRO A 27 -8.82 9.55 11.44
N PRO A 28 -9.87 9.39 10.60
CA PRO A 28 -9.73 8.85 9.24
C PRO A 28 -8.71 9.66 8.43
N VAL A 29 -7.77 8.97 7.77
CA VAL A 29 -6.80 9.61 6.88
C VAL A 29 -7.53 10.02 5.60
N PRO A 30 -7.58 11.32 5.23
CA PRO A 30 -8.16 11.73 3.97
C PRO A 30 -7.33 11.18 2.80
N THR A 31 -8.01 10.57 1.83
CA THR A 31 -7.38 9.90 0.68
C THR A 31 -6.52 10.86 -0.15
N GLN A 32 -6.89 12.15 -0.20
CA GLN A 32 -6.14 13.22 -0.85
C GLN A 32 -4.79 13.54 -0.19
N GLN A 33 -4.59 13.13 1.06
CA GLN A 33 -3.33 13.28 1.78
C GLN A 33 -2.46 12.03 1.72
N LEU A 34 -2.88 10.96 1.05
CA LEU A 34 -2.03 9.78 0.83
C LEU A 34 -0.91 10.12 -0.17
N PRO A 35 0.32 9.59 0.02
CA PRO A 35 0.77 8.73 1.12
C PRO A 35 1.23 9.49 2.39
N GLY A 36 1.37 10.82 2.34
CA GLY A 36 1.94 11.61 3.45
C GLY A 36 1.18 11.53 4.77
N GLY A 37 -0.15 11.61 4.73
CA GLY A 37 -1.02 11.47 5.90
C GLY A 37 -1.02 10.07 6.50
N LEU A 38 -0.64 9.05 5.72
CA LEU A 38 -0.47 7.68 6.19
C LEU A 38 0.92 7.48 6.81
N LEU A 39 1.95 8.04 6.18
CA LEU A 39 3.31 8.02 6.71
C LEU A 39 3.38 8.64 8.11
N GLY A 40 2.65 9.74 8.34
CA GLY A 40 2.52 10.37 9.65
C GLY A 40 1.82 9.51 10.72
N ARG A 41 1.24 8.35 10.37
CA ARG A 41 0.66 7.40 11.34
C ARG A 41 1.64 6.32 11.75
N PHE A 42 2.71 6.12 11.00
CA PHE A 42 3.78 5.21 11.42
C PHE A 42 4.71 5.94 12.39
N THR A 43 4.81 5.43 13.60
CA THR A 43 5.71 5.96 14.63
C THR A 43 7.16 5.57 14.34
N GLY A 44 8.09 6.49 14.55
CA GLY A 44 9.53 6.24 14.46
C GLY A 44 10.24 7.21 13.55
N ALA A 45 11.49 6.89 13.22
CA ALA A 45 12.27 7.68 12.27
C ALA A 45 11.62 7.65 10.87
N PRO A 46 11.80 8.69 10.03
CA PRO A 46 11.15 8.77 8.72
C PRO A 46 11.43 7.57 7.81
N HIS A 47 12.65 7.02 7.88
CA HIS A 47 13.04 5.83 7.12
C HIS A 47 12.34 4.56 7.63
N GLU A 48 12.23 4.38 8.95
CA GLU A 48 11.48 3.27 9.57
C GLU A 48 9.99 3.34 9.22
N ALA A 49 9.41 4.52 9.30
CA ALA A 49 8.02 4.77 8.92
C ALA A 49 7.79 4.43 7.44
N LEU A 50 8.71 4.81 6.56
CA LEU A 50 8.65 4.50 5.14
C LEU A 50 8.81 3.00 4.89
N MET A 51 9.76 2.33 5.56
CA MET A 51 9.96 0.88 5.42
C MET A 51 8.75 0.09 5.91
N ARG A 52 8.17 0.45 7.05
CA ARG A 52 6.95 -0.17 7.58
C ARG A 52 5.77 0.04 6.64
N LEU A 53 5.64 1.24 6.06
CA LEU A 53 4.66 1.54 5.03
C LEU A 53 4.86 0.64 3.80
N LEU A 54 6.09 0.53 3.28
CA LEU A 54 6.40 -0.30 2.11
C LEU A 54 6.15 -1.80 2.35
N VAL A 55 6.55 -2.31 3.52
CA VAL A 55 6.26 -3.70 3.94
C VAL A 55 4.76 -3.92 4.03
N TRP A 56 4.03 -3.00 4.65
CA TRP A 56 2.58 -3.10 4.76
C TRP A 56 1.87 -3.01 3.38
N LEU A 57 2.39 -2.18 2.46
CA LEU A 57 1.90 -2.10 1.10
C LEU A 57 2.23 -3.31 0.24
N SER A 58 3.32 -4.01 0.54
CA SER A 58 3.70 -5.23 -0.19
C SER A 58 2.58 -6.27 -0.15
N ALA A 59 1.85 -6.36 0.97
CA ALA A 59 0.68 -7.22 1.12
C ALA A 59 -0.48 -6.84 0.17
N ALA A 60 -0.63 -5.56 -0.18
CA ALA A 60 -1.61 -5.12 -1.19
C ALA A 60 -1.10 -5.29 -2.62
N THR A 61 0.19 -5.07 -2.87
CA THR A 61 0.74 -5.16 -4.23
C THR A 61 0.90 -6.60 -4.71
N VAL A 62 1.05 -7.57 -3.80
CA VAL A 62 1.06 -9.00 -4.11
C VAL A 62 -0.32 -9.48 -4.62
N HIS A 63 -1.39 -8.72 -4.40
CA HIS A 63 -2.70 -9.01 -5.00
C HIS A 63 -2.86 -8.44 -6.44
N ARG A 64 -1.80 -8.54 -7.25
CA ARG A 64 -1.86 -8.58 -8.71
C ARG A 64 -1.19 -9.87 -9.20
N GLY A 65 -1.84 -10.97 -8.88
CA GLY A 65 -1.52 -12.27 -9.44
C GLY A 65 -2.78 -13.11 -9.39
N ARG A 66 -3.57 -13.09 -10.46
CA ARG A 66 -4.13 -14.36 -10.94
C ARG A 66 -2.95 -15.36 -10.89
N PRO A 67 -3.06 -16.54 -10.28
CA PRO A 67 -1.99 -17.54 -10.34
C PRO A 67 -1.89 -18.03 -11.80
N GLY A 68 -1.22 -17.23 -12.64
CA GLY A 68 -0.72 -17.65 -13.93
C GLY A 68 0.67 -18.18 -13.67
N SER A 69 0.77 -19.51 -13.69
CA SER A 69 1.96 -20.34 -13.82
C SER A 69 3.29 -19.61 -13.64
N ILE A 70 3.90 -19.76 -12.46
CA ILE A 70 5.35 -19.71 -12.36
C ILE A 70 5.82 -21.04 -12.95
N GLU A 71 5.99 -21.09 -14.27
CA GLU A 71 6.80 -22.12 -14.91
C GLU A 71 8.23 -21.87 -14.42
N LEU A 72 8.69 -22.69 -13.48
CA LEU A 72 10.07 -22.78 -13.08
C LEU A 72 10.86 -23.25 -14.32
N VAL A 73 11.49 -22.32 -15.03
CA VAL A 73 12.56 -22.66 -15.95
C VAL A 73 13.77 -23.04 -15.11
N GLU A 74 14.01 -24.33 -14.97
CA GLU A 74 15.33 -24.87 -14.64
C GLU A 74 16.30 -24.44 -15.75
N ALA A 75 17.34 -23.72 -15.38
CA ALA A 75 18.53 -23.57 -16.22
C ALA A 75 19.57 -24.58 -15.71
N CYS A 76 19.96 -25.49 -16.60
CA CYS A 76 20.96 -26.55 -16.42
C CYS A 76 22.29 -26.08 -15.83
#